data_AF-W2D311-F1
#
_entry.id   AF-W2D311-F1
#
_cell.length_a   1.000
_cell.length_b   1.000
_cell.length_c   1.000
_cell.angle_alpha   90.00
_cell.angle_beta   90.00
_cell.angle_gamma   90.00
#
_symmetry.space_group_name_H-M   'P 1'
#
loop_
_entity.id
_entity.type
_entity.pdbx_description
1 polymer ?
#
loop_
_entity_poly.entity_id
_entity_poly.type
_entity_poly.pdbx_seq_one_letter_code
_entity_poly.pdbx_strand_id
1 'polypeptide(L)'
;GVALRWITERNLGLQLEAGFRQLGWRERFDEQPQYRYIRRMNYLEVPFLTHIYFGSERVRCFFNLGPQIGLLTGESTDENLNGATPNKTNDQHTMAIERRFAWGLCGGPGVELRTSVGYFQLEGRYYYS
;
A
#
# COMPACT_ATOMS: atom_id res chain seq x y z
N GLY A 1 10.16 1.42 2.42
CA GLY A 1 9.95 2.17 1.16
C GLY A 1 10.92 3.33 1.11
N VAL A 2 10.98 4.01 -0.03
CA VAL A 2 11.73 5.25 -0.23
C VAL A 2 10.73 6.35 -0.58
N ALA A 3 10.95 7.56 -0.05
CA ALA A 3 10.15 8.74 -0.35
C ALA A 3 11.06 9.85 -0.85
N LEU A 4 10.71 10.44 -1.98
CA LEU A 4 11.37 11.59 -2.57
C LEU A 4 10.39 12.76 -2.56
N ARG A 5 10.80 13.86 -1.94
CA ARG A 5 10.02 15.09 -1.89
C ARG A 5 10.72 16.19 -2.66
N TRP A 6 9.99 16.81 -3.58
CA TRP A 6 10.38 18.00 -4.28
C TRP A 6 9.52 19.17 -3.81
N ILE A 7 10.14 20.20 -3.23
CA ILE A 7 9.42 21.42 -2.83
C ILE A 7 9.57 22.44 -3.95
N THR A 8 8.47 22.75 -4.64
CA THR A 8 8.49 23.64 -5.80
C THR A 8 8.14 25.07 -5.40
N GLU A 9 7.16 25.26 -4.51
CA GLU A 9 6.73 26.57 -4.02
C GLU A 9 6.72 26.64 -2.48
N ARG A 10 6.53 27.86 -1.94
CA ARG A 10 6.60 28.17 -0.51
C ARG A 10 5.67 27.33 0.37
N ASN A 11 4.57 26.81 -0.19
CA ASN A 11 3.53 26.05 0.50
C ASN A 11 3.12 24.76 -0.26
N LEU A 12 3.78 24.45 -1.38
CA LEU A 12 3.41 23.35 -2.26
C LEU A 12 4.65 22.58 -2.69
N GLY A 13 4.56 21.27 -2.63
CA GLY A 13 5.55 20.35 -3.14
C GLY A 13 4.89 19.13 -3.76
N LEU A 14 5.72 18.30 -4.36
CA LEU A 14 5.38 16.98 -4.85
C LEU A 14 6.14 15.95 -4.01
N GLN A 15 5.50 14.84 -3.73
CA GLN A 15 6.05 13.73 -2.99
C GLN A 15 5.79 12.45 -3.77
N LEU A 16 6.87 11.80 -4.21
CA LEU A 16 6.85 10.51 -4.86
C LEU A 16 7.33 9.47 -3.86
N GLU A 17 6.59 8.39 -3.70
CA GLU A 17 6.99 7.28 -2.83
C GLU A 17 7.11 6.00 -3.64
N ALA A 18 7.96 5.09 -3.19
CA ALA A 18 8.08 3.75 -3.74
C ALA A 18 8.24 2.75 -2.59
N GLY A 19 7.32 1.79 -2.50
CA GLY A 19 7.30 0.80 -1.43
C GLY A 19 6.90 -0.57 -1.93
N PHE A 20 7.44 -1.62 -1.30
CA PHE A 20 6.98 -2.98 -1.49
C PHE A 20 5.98 -3.33 -0.39
N ARG A 21 4.81 -3.83 -0.77
CA ARG A 21 3.76 -4.30 0.13
C ARG A 21 3.46 -5.76 -0.16
N GLN A 22 3.62 -6.60 0.85
CA GLN A 22 3.24 -8.00 0.79
C GLN A 22 1.85 -8.14 1.41
N LEU A 23 0.85 -8.42 0.58
CA LEU A 23 -0.47 -8.82 1.02
C LEU A 23 -0.57 -10.34 1.01
N GLY A 24 -1.42 -10.89 1.85
CA GLY A 24 -1.74 -12.30 1.79
C GLY A 24 -2.87 -12.64 2.72
N TRP A 25 -3.59 -13.70 2.38
CA TRP A 25 -4.61 -14.26 3.25
C TRP A 25 -4.26 -15.69 3.62
N ARG A 26 -4.67 -16.08 4.83
CA ARG A 26 -4.55 -17.43 5.34
C ARG A 26 -5.95 -17.93 5.65
N GLU A 27 -6.45 -18.83 4.83
CA GLU A 27 -7.67 -19.55 5.13
C GLU A 27 -7.36 -20.73 6.06
N ARG A 28 -8.18 -20.88 7.09
CA ARG A 28 -8.17 -22.05 7.98
C ARG A 28 -9.50 -22.77 7.77
N PHE A 29 -9.44 -24.05 7.43
CA PHE A 29 -10.63 -24.90 7.30
C PHE A 29 -10.80 -25.68 8.59
N ASP A 30 -11.78 -25.30 9.42
CA ASP A 30 -12.02 -25.91 10.73
C ASP A 30 -12.54 -27.36 10.62
N GLU A 31 -13.19 -27.73 9.52
CA GLU A 31 -13.70 -29.09 9.28
C GLU A 31 -12.65 -30.07 8.71
N GLN A 32 -11.54 -29.56 8.18
CA GLN A 32 -10.47 -30.37 7.56
C GLN A 32 -9.08 -29.74 7.83
N PRO A 33 -8.53 -29.89 9.05
CA PRO A 33 -7.33 -29.18 9.50
C PRO A 33 -6.05 -29.52 8.73
N GLN A 34 -6.06 -30.57 7.91
CA GLN A 34 -4.96 -30.96 7.01
C GLN A 34 -4.76 -30.02 5.81
N TYR A 35 -5.79 -29.25 5.41
CA TYR A 35 -5.70 -28.36 4.25
C TYR A 35 -5.35 -26.93 4.67
N ARG A 36 -4.33 -26.38 4.02
CA ARG A 36 -3.85 -25.02 4.25
C ARG A 36 -3.67 -24.34 2.89
N TYR A 37 -4.34 -23.20 2.73
CA TYR A 37 -4.20 -22.33 1.57
C TYR A 37 -3.62 -20.99 2.03
N ILE A 38 -2.41 -20.67 1.56
CA ILE A 38 -1.76 -19.37 1.79
C ILE A 38 -1.46 -18.75 0.43
N ARG A 39 -2.15 -17.66 0.12
CA ARG A 39 -1.84 -16.84 -1.05
C ARG A 39 -1.06 -15.61 -0.61
N ARG A 40 0.14 -15.40 -1.17
CA ARG A 40 0.95 -14.20 -0.97
C ARG A 40 1.03 -13.43 -2.27
N MET A 41 0.74 -12.13 -2.22
CA MET A 41 0.73 -11.22 -3.35
C MET A 41 1.66 -10.04 -3.02
N ASN A 42 2.69 -9.85 -3.85
CA ASN A 42 3.66 -8.78 -3.67
C ASN A 42 3.36 -7.62 -4.63
N TYR A 43 3.08 -6.45 -4.08
CA TYR A 43 2.81 -5.23 -4.81
C TYR A 43 3.95 -4.22 -4.62
N LEU A 44 4.39 -3.63 -5.73
CA LEU A 44 5.19 -2.40 -5.72
C LEU A 44 4.22 -1.22 -5.81
N GLU A 45 4.07 -0.49 -4.71
CA GLU A 45 3.23 0.69 -4.63
C GLU A 45 4.05 1.95 -4.86
N VAL A 46 3.58 2.80 -5.77
CA VAL A 46 4.16 4.09 -6.15
C VAL A 46 3.10 5.19 -6.01
N PRO A 47 2.93 5.77 -4.81
CA PRO A 47 2.15 6.98 -4.60
C PRO A 47 2.78 8.22 -5.24
N PHE A 48 2.00 8.99 -5.98
CA PHE A 48 2.34 10.35 -6.41
C PHE A 48 1.43 11.34 -5.70
N LEU A 49 2.00 12.10 -4.76
CA LEU A 49 1.27 12.93 -3.81
C LEU A 49 1.61 14.40 -4.01
N THR A 50 0.58 15.24 -4.08
CA THR A 50 0.74 16.68 -3.88
C THR A 50 0.87 16.94 -2.39
N HIS A 51 1.98 17.56 -1.99
CA HIS A 51 2.33 17.88 -0.61
C HIS A 51 2.08 19.36 -0.33
N ILE A 52 0.95 19.67 0.29
CA ILE A 52 0.60 21.04 0.68
C ILE A 52 0.99 21.21 2.15
N TYR A 53 1.84 22.18 2.47
CA TYR A 53 2.30 22.38 3.85
C TYR A 53 2.19 23.83 4.31
N PHE A 54 1.93 24.01 5.59
CA PHE A 54 1.76 25.31 6.23
C PHE A 54 2.14 25.22 7.72
N GLY A 55 2.62 26.33 8.28
CA GLY A 55 3.02 26.41 9.69
C GLY A 55 4.38 27.07 9.89
N SER A 56 4.93 26.86 11.07
CA SER A 56 6.18 27.48 11.52
C SER A 56 7.41 26.68 11.08
N GLU A 57 8.61 27.22 11.31
CA GLU A 57 9.85 26.49 11.00
C GLU A 57 10.10 25.26 11.87
N ARG A 58 9.50 25.18 13.06
CA ARG A 58 9.65 24.02 13.96
C ARG A 58 8.55 22.96 13.81
N VAL A 59 7.33 23.40 13.51
CA VAL A 59 6.16 22.52 13.38
C VAL A 59 5.39 22.94 12.13
N ARG A 60 5.25 22.00 11.19
CA ARG A 60 4.50 22.21 9.94
C ARG A 60 3.37 21.19 9.88
N CYS A 61 2.16 21.66 9.65
CA CYS A 61 1.07 20.79 9.24
C CYS A 61 1.17 20.62 7.73
N PHE A 62 0.86 19.42 7.25
CA PHE A 62 0.81 19.15 5.83
C PHE A 62 -0.39 18.29 5.47
N PHE A 63 -0.74 18.31 4.20
CA PHE A 63 -1.77 17.48 3.61
C PHE A 63 -1.20 16.88 2.34
N ASN A 64 -1.23 15.56 2.27
CA ASN A 64 -0.82 14.80 1.10
C ASN A 64 -2.05 14.30 0.38
N LEU A 65 -2.11 14.48 -0.94
CA LEU A 65 -3.19 13.92 -1.75
C LEU A 65 -2.70 13.64 -3.16
N GLY A 66 -3.02 12.46 -3.68
CA GLY A 66 -2.79 12.17 -5.08
C GLY A 66 -3.04 10.71 -5.44
N PRO A 67 -2.85 10.38 -6.72
CA PRO A 67 -3.03 9.01 -7.20
C PRO A 67 -1.94 8.08 -6.64
N GLN A 68 -2.34 6.84 -6.39
CA GLN A 68 -1.43 5.75 -6.10
C GLN A 68 -1.54 4.71 -7.20
N ILE A 69 -0.39 4.21 -7.64
CA ILE A 69 -0.29 3.12 -8.60
C ILE A 69 0.38 1.94 -7.91
N GLY A 70 -0.22 0.75 -8.02
CA GLY A 70 0.33 -0.51 -7.52
C GLY A 70 0.59 -1.47 -8.68
N LEU A 71 1.83 -1.94 -8.80
CA LEU A 71 2.22 -2.96 -9.79
C LEU A 71 2.42 -4.30 -9.08
N LEU A 72 1.72 -5.34 -9.51
CA LEU A 72 1.93 -6.69 -8.99
C LEU A 72 3.28 -7.21 -9.51
N THR A 73 4.24 -7.43 -8.60
CA THR A 73 5.61 -7.85 -8.95
C THR A 73 5.81 -9.35 -8.88
N GLY A 74 5.05 -10.05 -8.03
CA GLY A 74 5.12 -11.49 -7.92
C GLY A 74 3.99 -12.05 -7.09
N GLU A 75 3.55 -13.23 -7.46
CA GLU A 75 2.57 -14.03 -6.73
C GLU A 75 3.24 -15.32 -6.28
N SER A 76 2.98 -15.73 -5.05
CA SER A 76 3.43 -17.03 -4.55
C SER A 76 2.28 -17.67 -3.78
N THR A 77 1.78 -18.76 -4.33
CA THR A 77 0.72 -19.58 -3.71
C THR A 77 1.38 -20.80 -3.11
N ASP A 78 1.28 -20.92 -1.78
CA ASP A 78 1.67 -22.11 -1.04
C ASP A 78 0.38 -22.90 -0.78
N GLU A 79 0.19 -23.99 -1.51
CA GLU A 79 -1.00 -24.84 -1.45
C GLU A 79 -0.61 -26.28 -1.14
N ASN A 80 -1.23 -26.86 -0.11
CA ASN A 80 -1.15 -28.31 0.18
C ASN A 80 -2.53 -28.96 0.01
N LEU A 81 -3.20 -28.64 -1.09
CA LEU A 81 -4.40 -29.33 -1.53
C LEU A 81 -3.97 -30.34 -2.58
N ASN A 82 -3.80 -31.61 -2.17
CA ASN A 82 -3.52 -32.75 -3.04
C ASN A 82 -4.74 -33.07 -3.95
N GLY A 83 -5.20 -32.10 -4.76
CA GLY A 83 -6.31 -32.26 -5.71
C GLY A 83 -7.72 -32.33 -5.09
N ALA A 84 -7.88 -32.03 -3.80
CA ALA A 84 -9.20 -31.99 -3.15
C ALA A 84 -9.83 -30.60 -3.27
N THR A 85 -11.11 -30.51 -3.65
CA THR A 85 -11.88 -29.26 -3.73
C THR A 85 -13.05 -29.27 -2.75
N PRO A 86 -12.84 -28.92 -1.46
CA PRO A 86 -13.91 -28.84 -0.50
C PRO A 86 -14.54 -27.44 -0.55
N ASN A 87 -15.73 -27.35 -1.13
CA ASN A 87 -16.69 -26.24 -0.93
C ASN A 87 -16.26 -24.81 -1.28
N LYS A 88 -16.31 -24.45 -2.57
CA LYS A 88 -17.14 -23.37 -3.15
C LYS A 88 -16.74 -23.13 -4.61
N THR A 89 -17.70 -22.64 -5.37
CA THR A 89 -17.66 -22.34 -6.81
C THR A 89 -16.29 -21.79 -7.26
N ASN A 90 -15.70 -22.48 -8.24
CA ASN A 90 -14.33 -22.37 -8.75
C ASN A 90 -13.95 -20.99 -9.36
N ASP A 91 -14.84 -20.00 -9.32
CA ASP A 91 -14.65 -18.74 -10.04
C ASP A 91 -13.68 -17.78 -9.32
N GLN A 92 -13.53 -17.86 -7.99
CA GLN A 92 -12.59 -17.00 -7.25
C GLN A 92 -11.16 -17.53 -7.18
N HIS A 93 -10.98 -18.85 -7.32
CA HIS A 93 -9.65 -19.48 -7.31
C HIS A 93 -8.98 -19.48 -8.69
N THR A 94 -9.78 -19.34 -9.77
CA THR A 94 -9.29 -19.31 -11.16
C THR A 94 -9.31 -17.92 -11.78
N MET A 95 -9.80 -16.90 -11.07
CA MET A 95 -9.67 -15.52 -11.51
C MET A 95 -8.19 -15.15 -11.52
N ALA A 96 -7.59 -15.19 -12.71
CA ALA A 96 -6.36 -14.47 -12.99
C ALA A 96 -6.56 -13.05 -12.48
N ILE A 97 -5.63 -12.54 -11.69
CA ILE A 97 -5.69 -11.18 -11.16
C ILE A 97 -5.68 -10.24 -12.39
N GLU A 98 -6.86 -9.87 -12.87
CA GLU A 98 -7.06 -9.09 -14.10
C GLU A 98 -6.42 -7.71 -14.03
N ARG A 99 -6.08 -7.24 -12.82
CA ARG A 99 -5.40 -5.98 -12.59
C ARG A 99 -4.00 -6.20 -12.02
N ARG A 100 -3.04 -6.53 -12.89
CA ARG A 100 -1.59 -6.35 -12.63
C ARG A 100 -1.25 -4.90 -12.25
N PHE A 101 -2.14 -3.99 -12.64
CA PHE A 101 -2.12 -2.57 -12.36
C PHE A 101 -3.29 -2.22 -11.43
N ALA A 102 -2.99 -2.01 -10.16
CA ALA A 102 -3.89 -1.38 -9.21
C ALA A 102 -3.71 0.14 -9.29
N TRP A 103 -4.81 0.87 -9.21
CA TRP A 103 -4.76 2.32 -9.09
C TRP A 103 -5.77 2.75 -8.04
N GLY A 104 -5.46 3.82 -7.35
CA GLY A 104 -6.29 4.35 -6.29
C GLY A 104 -6.00 5.81 -6.04
N LEU A 105 -6.78 6.39 -5.13
CA LEU A 105 -6.50 7.68 -4.55
C LEU A 105 -6.02 7.48 -3.13
N CYS A 106 -4.97 8.17 -2.76
CA CYS A 106 -4.51 8.19 -1.40
C CYS A 106 -4.28 9.61 -0.94
N GLY A 107 -4.51 9.83 0.35
CA GLY A 107 -4.28 11.13 0.93
C GLY A 107 -4.66 11.20 2.38
N GLY A 108 -4.20 12.26 3.02
CA GLY A 108 -4.49 12.50 4.40
C GLY A 108 -3.65 13.63 5.02
N PRO A 109 -4.07 14.10 6.20
CA PRO A 109 -3.35 15.11 6.95
C PRO A 109 -2.14 14.52 7.68
N GLY A 110 -1.14 15.36 7.91
CA GLY A 110 0.04 15.03 8.68
C GLY A 110 0.68 16.24 9.35
N VAL A 111 1.64 15.96 10.24
CA VAL A 111 2.42 16.95 10.96
C VAL A 111 3.89 16.58 10.85
N GLU A 112 4.72 17.57 10.55
CA GLU A 112 6.17 17.52 10.48
C GLU A 112 6.77 18.33 11.64
N LEU A 113 7.64 17.70 12.42
CA LEU A 113 8.45 18.30 13.47
C LEU A 113 9.88 18.42 12.97
N ARG A 114 10.38 19.65 12.92
CA ARG A 114 11.76 19.97 12.53
C ARG A 114 12.58 20.17 13.79
N THR A 115 13.57 19.31 13.98
CA THR A 115 14.52 19.39 15.09
C THR A 115 15.92 19.60 14.53
N SER A 116 16.87 20.03 15.37
CA SER A 116 18.26 20.20 14.95
C SER A 116 18.92 18.91 14.46
N VAL A 117 18.38 17.75 14.83
CA VAL A 117 18.89 16.43 14.45
C VAL A 117 18.20 15.84 13.22
N GLY A 118 17.10 16.45 12.76
CA GLY A 118 16.37 15.98 11.58
C GLY A 118 14.89 16.32 11.56
N TYR A 119 14.20 15.73 10.58
CA TYR A 119 12.80 15.96 10.27
C TYR A 119 12.00 14.71 10.62
N PHE A 120 11.05 14.84 11.54
CA PHE A 120 10.13 13.78 11.92
C PHE A 120 8.76 14.09 11.34
N GLN A 121 8.11 13.09 10.76
CA GLN A 121 6.79 13.25 10.16
C GLN A 121 5.86 12.17 10.63
N LEU A 122 4.62 12.59 10.92
CA LEU A 122 3.52 11.70 11.22
C LEU A 122 2.37 12.04 10.29
N GLU A 123 1.89 11.05 9.55
CA GLU A 123 0.82 11.19 8.57
C GLU A 123 -0.28 10.16 8.84
N GLY A 124 -1.53 10.62 8.92
CA GLY A 124 -2.69 9.74 8.87
C GLY A 124 -3.14 9.60 7.43
N ARG A 125 -2.81 8.47 6.80
CA ARG A 125 -3.08 8.23 5.38
C ARG A 125 -4.29 7.33 5.16
N TYR A 126 -5.21 7.77 4.30
CA TYR A 126 -6.32 6.96 3.80
C TYR A 126 -6.03 6.50 2.38
N TYR A 127 -6.39 5.24 2.09
CA TYR A 127 -6.21 4.58 0.81
C TYR A 127 -7.56 4.15 0.26
N TYR A 128 -7.88 4.57 -0.96
CA TYR A 128 -9.06 4.17 -1.70
C TYR A 128 -8.62 3.52 -3.02
N SER A 129 -8.79 2.21 -3.15
CA SER A 129 -8.32 1.36 -4.27
C SER A 129 -9.42 0.46 -4.78
#